data_AF-A0AA39JE12-F1
#
_entry.id   AF-A0AA39JE12-F1
#
_cell.length_a   1.000
_cell.length_b   1.000
_cell.length_c   1.000
_cell.angle_alpha   90.00
_cell.angle_beta   90.00
_cell.angle_gamma   90.00
#
_symmetry.space_group_name_H-M   'P 1'
#
loop_
_entity.id
_entity.type
_entity.pdbx_description
1 polymer ?
#
loop_
_entity_poly.entity_id
_entity_poly.type
_entity_poly.pdbx_seq_one_letter_code
_entity_poly.pdbx_strand_id
1 'polypeptide(L)'
;MNYLTYRIPLKITLSAYTETGQKESTIPVLAQRSYTGRRVIPSTLANTLCISLGAGRVSEKLNMTLGTSYTLDGYPISKSFLDSCIKRNHDFGTAYAHSQRSNDKAIIRGDLCKREVRDRKMRQAVLCDGRISKKEVPPRRVWDLGANRVVPYWVAANRPWGISHAWVDEKDREDVWTPINGYQWPVPMPKNADLNLIRIEMLNKGARYAWLDVLCLRQKYDARQNHLEEDHRRENLRVEEWKLDVPTIGYVYDQVHVVYYLSGLGLPLDLTPGYFDSDRCWSNRAWTLQEIGRRCNVIIAGDTGEHNVWTMFHEQLE
;
A
#
# COMPACT_ATOMS: atom_id res chain seq x y z
N MET A 1 16.01 36.59 2.42
CA MET A 1 14.66 36.10 2.07
C MET A 1 14.78 35.17 0.88
N ASN A 2 14.79 33.85 1.09
CA ASN A 2 14.75 32.89 -0.01
C ASN A 2 13.30 32.64 -0.39
N TYR A 3 12.87 33.20 -1.52
CA TYR A 3 11.55 32.92 -2.08
C TYR A 3 11.49 31.45 -2.51
N LEU A 4 10.69 30.66 -1.80
CA LEU A 4 10.37 29.28 -2.19
C LEU A 4 9.59 29.33 -3.51
N THR A 5 10.19 28.81 -4.57
CA THR A 5 9.51 28.64 -5.86
C THR A 5 8.86 27.26 -5.90
N TYR A 6 7.54 27.22 -5.73
CA TYR A 6 6.77 26.00 -5.99
C TYR A 6 6.71 25.78 -7.49
N ARG A 7 7.32 24.68 -7.95
CA ARG A 7 7.21 24.22 -9.34
C ARG A 7 6.08 23.23 -9.45
N ILE A 8 5.52 23.12 -10.65
CA ILE A 8 4.54 22.08 -10.95
C ILE A 8 5.27 20.71 -10.89
N PRO A 9 4.84 19.75 -10.06
CA PRO A 9 5.48 18.43 -10.03
C PRO A 9 5.40 17.74 -11.39
N LEU A 10 6.48 17.04 -11.77
CA LEU A 10 6.53 16.32 -13.04
C LEU A 10 5.41 15.28 -13.11
N LYS A 11 4.76 15.17 -14.27
CA LYS A 11 3.93 14.00 -14.58
C LYS A 11 4.87 12.84 -14.91
N ILE A 12 4.65 11.71 -14.24
CA ILE A 12 5.37 10.45 -14.41
C ILE A 12 4.38 9.43 -14.93
N THR A 13 4.80 8.66 -15.93
CA THR A 13 4.06 7.50 -16.43
C THR A 13 4.66 6.24 -15.80
N LEU A 14 3.81 5.46 -15.15
CA LEU A 14 4.08 4.09 -14.75
C LEU A 14 3.43 3.18 -15.79
N SER A 15 4.14 2.19 -16.30
CA SER A 15 3.58 1.23 -17.25
C SER A 15 3.92 -0.19 -16.83
N ALA A 16 3.09 -1.16 -17.24
CA ALA A 16 3.34 -2.58 -17.00
C ALA A 16 4.75 -2.97 -17.45
N TYR A 17 5.22 -2.48 -18.58
CA TYR A 17 6.56 -2.78 -19.09
C TYR A 17 7.66 -2.24 -18.16
N THR A 18 7.57 -0.98 -17.76
CA THR A 18 8.59 -0.37 -16.90
C THR A 18 8.61 -0.93 -15.46
N GLU A 19 7.47 -1.43 -14.98
CA GLU A 19 7.32 -1.90 -13.60
C GLU A 19 7.51 -3.42 -13.46
N THR A 20 7.22 -4.20 -14.50
CA THR A 20 7.24 -5.68 -14.47
C THR A 20 7.98 -6.34 -15.63
N GLY A 21 8.33 -5.59 -16.68
CA GLY A 21 8.87 -6.12 -17.93
C GLY A 21 7.83 -6.70 -18.90
N GLN A 22 6.56 -6.82 -18.49
CA GLN A 22 5.48 -7.34 -19.34
C GLN A 22 4.94 -6.25 -20.28
N LYS A 23 4.66 -6.61 -21.54
CA LYS A 23 4.06 -5.66 -22.49
C LYS A 23 2.64 -5.30 -22.05
N GLU A 24 2.26 -4.05 -22.22
CA GLU A 24 0.92 -3.56 -21.82
C GLU A 24 -0.19 -4.32 -22.54
N SER A 25 0.02 -4.72 -23.80
CA SER A 25 -0.96 -5.49 -24.59
C SER A 25 -1.22 -6.90 -24.06
N THR A 26 -0.30 -7.47 -23.26
CA THR A 26 -0.49 -8.80 -22.65
C THR A 26 -1.17 -8.72 -21.29
N ILE A 27 -1.36 -7.52 -20.74
CA ILE A 27 -2.08 -7.33 -19.48
C ILE A 27 -3.58 -7.31 -19.78
N PRO A 28 -4.36 -8.31 -19.31
CA PRO A 28 -5.80 -8.38 -19.54
C PRO A 28 -6.56 -7.22 -18.88
N VAL A 29 -6.19 -6.87 -17.65
CA VAL A 29 -6.86 -5.79 -16.90
C VAL A 29 -6.42 -4.42 -17.45
N LEU A 30 -7.34 -3.69 -18.06
CA LEU A 30 -7.02 -2.44 -18.75
C LEU A 30 -6.42 -1.39 -17.81
N ALA A 31 -6.98 -1.29 -16.61
CA ALA A 31 -6.54 -0.34 -15.58
C ALA A 31 -5.16 -0.65 -14.99
N GLN A 32 -4.58 -1.83 -15.27
CA GLN A 32 -3.23 -2.21 -14.82
C GLN A 32 -2.14 -1.86 -15.85
N ARG A 33 -2.50 -1.50 -17.08
CA ARG A 33 -1.55 -1.29 -18.19
C ARG A 33 -0.64 -0.09 -17.99
N SER A 34 -1.20 1.04 -17.62
CA SER A 34 -0.42 2.26 -17.37
C SER A 34 -1.19 3.28 -16.54
N TYR A 35 -0.44 4.17 -15.89
CA TYR A 35 -0.95 5.31 -15.14
C TYR A 35 -0.04 6.51 -15.39
N THR A 36 -0.62 7.68 -15.67
CA THR A 36 0.15 8.94 -15.76
C THR A 36 -0.35 9.94 -14.74
N GLY A 37 0.50 10.30 -13.79
CA GLY A 37 0.13 11.18 -12.69
C GLY A 37 1.29 11.94 -12.10
N ARG A 38 1.02 12.74 -11.07
CA ARG A 38 2.03 13.51 -10.34
C ARG A 38 2.26 12.87 -8.98
N ARG A 39 3.42 13.18 -8.38
CA ARG A 39 3.78 12.69 -7.04
C ARG A 39 3.76 11.15 -6.94
N VAL A 40 4.16 10.50 -8.03
CA VAL A 40 4.39 9.06 -8.11
C VAL A 40 5.81 8.83 -8.61
N ILE A 41 6.45 7.77 -8.13
CA ILE A 41 7.79 7.37 -8.57
C ILE A 41 7.80 5.94 -9.13
N PRO A 42 8.63 5.63 -10.14
CA PRO A 42 8.79 4.25 -10.61
C PRO A 42 9.33 3.33 -9.51
N SER A 43 8.97 2.04 -9.55
CA SER A 43 9.48 1.05 -8.59
C SER A 43 11.01 0.96 -8.57
N THR A 44 11.65 1.06 -9.74
CA THR A 44 13.11 1.08 -9.88
C THR A 44 13.75 2.20 -9.06
N LEU A 45 13.19 3.42 -9.13
CA LEU A 45 13.64 4.53 -8.30
C LEU A 45 13.30 4.30 -6.83
N ALA A 46 12.08 3.86 -6.51
CA ALA A 46 11.67 3.60 -5.13
C ALA A 46 12.61 2.61 -4.42
N ASN A 47 13.06 1.58 -5.14
CA ASN A 47 13.94 0.51 -4.65
C ASN A 47 15.42 0.91 -4.57
N THR A 48 15.79 2.09 -5.09
CA THR A 48 17.19 2.54 -5.03
C THR A 48 17.53 3.01 -3.62
N LEU A 49 18.58 2.44 -3.01
CA LEU A 49 19.04 2.86 -1.68
C LEU A 49 19.48 4.33 -1.66
N CYS A 50 19.17 5.07 -0.60
CA CYS A 50 19.62 6.46 -0.47
C CYS A 50 21.16 6.57 -0.46
N ILE A 51 21.85 5.57 0.09
CA ILE A 51 23.32 5.55 0.14
C ILE A 51 23.96 5.46 -1.26
N SER A 52 23.33 4.75 -2.21
CA SER A 52 23.88 4.62 -3.57
C SER A 52 23.68 5.88 -4.41
N LEU A 53 22.66 6.69 -4.10
CA LEU A 53 22.43 7.99 -4.73
C LEU A 53 23.27 9.10 -4.10
N GLY A 54 23.51 9.04 -2.80
CA GLY A 54 24.09 10.12 -2.01
C GLY A 54 23.09 11.25 -1.72
N ALA A 55 23.32 11.99 -0.62
CA ALA A 55 22.36 12.99 -0.10
C ALA A 55 21.97 14.05 -1.14
N GLY A 56 22.93 14.54 -1.93
CA GLY A 56 22.68 15.55 -2.97
C GLY A 56 21.67 15.08 -4.03
N ARG A 57 21.89 13.89 -4.61
CA ARG A 57 20.99 13.34 -5.65
C ARG A 57 19.64 12.93 -5.07
N VAL A 58 19.60 12.42 -3.84
CA VAL A 58 18.32 12.15 -3.15
C VAL A 58 17.53 13.45 -3.02
N SER A 59 18.17 14.54 -2.56
CA SER A 59 17.52 15.85 -2.44
C SER A 59 16.98 16.38 -3.76
N GLU A 60 17.81 16.33 -4.81
CA GLU A 60 17.43 16.75 -6.16
C GLU A 60 16.20 16.00 -6.66
N LYS A 61 16.22 14.66 -6.59
CA LYS A 61 15.09 13.83 -7.04
C LYS A 61 13.83 14.08 -6.22
N LEU A 62 13.95 14.21 -4.89
CA LEU A 62 12.81 14.55 -4.03
C LEU A 62 12.21 15.90 -4.43
N ASN A 63 13.04 16.91 -4.66
CA ASN A 63 12.61 18.22 -5.12
C ASN A 63 11.88 18.16 -6.47
N MET A 64 12.43 17.42 -7.44
CA MET A 64 11.79 17.21 -8.74
C MET A 64 10.41 16.55 -8.62
N THR A 65 10.31 15.47 -7.83
CA THR A 65 9.05 14.72 -7.68
C THR A 65 8.01 15.50 -6.87
N LEU A 66 8.43 16.32 -5.90
CA LEU A 66 7.55 17.13 -5.06
C LEU A 66 7.18 18.49 -5.68
N GLY A 67 7.88 18.92 -6.73
CA GLY A 67 7.74 20.25 -7.32
C GLY A 67 8.29 21.35 -6.41
N THR A 68 9.41 21.08 -5.73
CA THR A 68 10.02 21.99 -4.76
C THR A 68 11.46 22.34 -5.14
N SER A 69 12.06 23.29 -4.44
CA SER A 69 13.42 23.78 -4.67
C SER A 69 14.20 23.95 -3.36
N TYR A 70 13.95 23.06 -2.39
CA TYR A 70 14.60 23.12 -1.08
C TYR A 70 16.11 22.91 -1.20
N THR A 71 16.88 23.79 -0.58
CA THR A 71 18.31 23.56 -0.35
C THR A 71 18.50 22.53 0.75
N LEU A 72 19.71 22.00 0.91
CA LEU A 72 20.03 21.04 1.98
C LEU A 72 19.88 21.64 3.39
N ASP A 73 19.81 22.96 3.51
CA ASP A 73 19.51 23.66 4.76
C ASP A 73 18.00 23.86 4.98
N GLY A 74 17.18 23.56 3.96
CA GLY A 74 15.73 23.72 3.95
C GLY A 74 14.99 22.51 4.50
N TYR A 75 13.94 22.76 5.28
CA TYR A 75 12.94 21.74 5.63
C TYR A 75 11.94 21.58 4.46
N PRO A 76 11.46 20.36 4.12
CA PRO A 76 11.63 19.08 4.81
C PRO A 76 12.81 18.22 4.36
N ILE A 77 13.51 18.60 3.30
CA ILE A 77 14.60 17.84 2.68
C ILE A 77 15.96 18.30 3.25
N SER A 78 16.05 18.39 4.58
CA SER A 78 17.26 18.88 5.25
C SER A 78 18.37 17.84 5.21
N LYS A 79 19.62 18.28 5.28
CA LYS A 79 20.81 17.42 5.40
C LYS A 79 20.65 16.38 6.50
N SER A 80 20.18 16.80 7.68
CA SER A 80 19.96 15.89 8.82
C SER A 80 18.92 14.80 8.57
N PHE A 81 17.90 15.06 7.75
CA PHE A 81 16.91 14.06 7.35
C PHE A 81 17.54 13.06 6.38
N LEU A 82 18.24 13.56 5.35
CA LEU A 82 18.90 12.74 4.35
C LEU A 82 20.00 11.85 4.95
N ASP A 83 20.81 12.41 5.85
CA ASP A 83 21.82 11.68 6.60
C ASP A 83 21.18 10.57 7.45
N SER A 84 20.01 10.83 8.05
CA SER A 84 19.26 9.79 8.76
C SER A 84 18.74 8.70 7.83
N CYS A 85 18.26 9.03 6.63
CA CYS A 85 17.85 8.03 5.63
C CYS A 85 19.03 7.15 5.24
N ILE A 86 20.20 7.75 4.96
CA ILE A 86 21.42 7.01 4.61
C ILE A 86 21.86 6.12 5.77
N LYS A 87 21.95 6.66 6.99
CA LYS A 87 22.38 5.92 8.18
C LYS A 87 21.46 4.73 8.50
N ARG A 88 20.16 4.84 8.22
CA ARG A 88 19.18 3.76 8.43
C ARG A 88 19.04 2.83 7.22
N ASN A 89 19.88 2.98 6.20
CA ASN A 89 19.81 2.24 4.95
C ASN A 89 18.42 2.28 4.29
N HIS A 90 17.75 3.43 4.37
CA HIS A 90 16.46 3.62 3.71
C HIS A 90 16.65 3.65 2.19
N ASP A 91 15.66 3.15 1.47
CA ASP A 91 15.51 3.39 0.05
C ASP A 91 14.82 4.71 -0.26
N PHE A 92 14.88 5.10 -1.52
CA PHE A 92 14.32 6.37 -1.98
C PHE A 92 12.80 6.42 -1.79
N GLY A 93 12.08 5.31 -1.96
CA GLY A 93 10.64 5.25 -1.72
C GLY A 93 10.29 5.60 -0.28
N THR A 94 11.03 5.07 0.68
CA THR A 94 10.87 5.35 2.10
C THR A 94 11.16 6.83 2.39
N ALA A 95 12.28 7.36 1.88
CA ALA A 95 12.61 8.78 2.02
C ALA A 95 11.53 9.68 1.39
N TYR A 96 11.00 9.29 0.24
CA TYR A 96 9.96 10.03 -0.48
C TYR A 96 8.63 10.05 0.29
N ALA A 97 8.18 8.93 0.83
CA ALA A 97 6.95 8.85 1.62
C ALA A 97 7.01 9.78 2.85
N HIS A 98 8.14 9.79 3.57
CA HIS A 98 8.36 10.68 4.71
C HIS A 98 8.43 12.17 4.31
N SER A 99 8.93 12.45 3.10
CA SER A 99 9.07 13.82 2.59
C SER A 99 7.74 14.41 2.09
N GLN A 100 6.90 13.59 1.45
CA GLN A 100 5.60 14.01 0.89
C GLN A 100 4.70 14.68 1.92
N ARG A 101 4.56 14.06 3.10
CA ARG A 101 3.66 14.57 4.15
C ARG A 101 4.14 15.88 4.74
N SER A 102 5.45 16.10 4.75
CA SER A 102 6.05 17.33 5.25
C SER A 102 5.89 18.51 4.27
N ASN A 103 5.64 18.23 2.98
CA ASN A 103 5.41 19.22 1.94
C ASN A 103 3.93 19.68 1.85
N ASP A 104 2.99 18.95 2.45
CA ASP A 104 1.58 19.35 2.52
C ASP A 104 1.40 20.44 3.61
N LYS A 105 1.91 21.65 3.32
CA LYS A 105 1.74 23.01 3.91
C LYS A 105 1.53 23.23 5.44
N ALA A 106 1.61 22.24 6.33
CA ALA A 106 1.32 22.47 7.75
C ALA A 106 2.09 21.58 8.75
N ILE A 107 3.14 20.85 8.35
CA ILE A 107 3.74 19.82 9.21
C ILE A 107 5.23 20.10 9.40
N ILE A 108 5.60 20.69 10.53
CA ILE A 108 6.99 20.91 10.96
C ILE A 108 7.59 19.56 11.41
N ARG A 109 8.92 19.39 11.37
CA ARG A 109 9.64 18.17 11.81
C ARG A 109 9.16 17.61 13.17
N GLY A 110 8.73 18.48 14.07
CA GLY A 110 8.18 18.12 15.38
C GLY A 110 6.83 17.39 15.32
N ASP A 111 6.06 17.56 14.25
CA ASP A 111 4.72 16.98 14.12
C ASP A 111 4.74 15.50 13.74
N LEU A 112 5.73 15.04 12.96
CA LEU A 112 5.89 13.61 12.69
C LEU A 112 6.23 12.83 13.96
N CYS A 113 7.20 13.31 14.75
CA CYS A 113 7.55 12.70 16.04
C CYS A 113 6.36 12.71 17.01
N LYS A 114 5.65 13.84 17.14
CA LYS A 114 4.42 13.91 17.95
C LYS A 114 3.37 12.90 17.49
N ARG A 115 3.20 12.70 16.18
CA ARG A 115 2.21 11.76 15.63
C ARG A 115 2.59 10.30 15.87
N GLU A 116 3.87 9.95 15.72
CA GLU A 116 4.36 8.62 16.09
C GLU A 116 4.06 8.33 17.57
N VAL A 117 4.39 9.28 18.46
CA VAL A 117 4.12 9.14 19.91
C VAL A 117 2.63 9.03 20.18
N ARG A 118 1.79 9.82 19.50
CA ARG A 118 0.32 9.74 19.64
C ARG A 118 -0.23 8.39 19.16
N ASP A 119 0.22 7.88 18.02
CA ASP A 119 -0.21 6.58 17.50
C ASP A 119 0.16 5.46 18.49
N ARG A 120 1.40 5.49 19.01
CA ARG A 120 1.86 4.53 20.02
C ARG A 120 1.01 4.57 21.30
N LYS A 121 0.78 5.76 21.86
CA LYS A 121 -0.06 5.95 23.06
C LYS A 121 -1.50 5.50 22.82
N MET A 122 -2.07 5.80 21.66
CA MET A 122 -3.41 5.36 21.28
C MET A 122 -3.50 3.83 21.25
N ARG A 123 -2.57 3.15 20.57
CA ARG A 123 -2.59 1.67 20.48
C ARG A 123 -2.41 1.01 21.85
N GLN A 124 -1.58 1.56 22.71
CA GLN A 124 -1.42 1.09 24.10
C GLN A 124 -2.67 1.29 24.94
N ALA A 125 -3.36 2.43 24.79
CA ALA A 125 -4.57 2.73 25.57
C ALA A 125 -5.79 1.91 25.11
N VAL A 126 -5.86 1.52 23.84
CA VAL A 126 -7.00 0.76 23.30
C VAL A 126 -6.94 -0.71 23.74
N LEU A 127 -5.75 -1.29 23.85
CA LEU A 127 -5.55 -2.67 24.31
C LEU A 127 -5.29 -2.67 25.82
N CYS A 128 -6.35 -2.81 26.62
CA CYS A 128 -6.28 -2.82 28.09
C CYS A 128 -6.81 -4.15 28.63
N ASP A 129 -6.02 -4.83 29.47
CA ASP A 129 -6.38 -6.12 30.09
C ASP A 129 -6.88 -7.19 29.10
N GLY A 130 -6.26 -7.24 27.91
CA GLY A 130 -6.64 -8.17 26.84
C GLY A 130 -7.96 -7.83 26.14
N ARG A 131 -8.55 -6.66 26.42
CA ARG A 131 -9.78 -6.17 25.79
C ARG A 131 -9.50 -4.95 24.92
N ILE A 132 -10.29 -4.82 23.86
CA ILE A 132 -10.26 -3.68 22.96
C ILE A 132 -11.36 -2.72 23.38
N SER A 133 -10.96 -1.57 23.92
CA SER A 133 -11.90 -0.57 24.44
C SER A 133 -12.59 0.25 23.34
N LYS A 134 -12.05 0.23 22.12
CA LYS A 134 -12.54 1.01 20.98
C LYS A 134 -12.30 0.30 19.66
N LYS A 135 -13.32 0.26 18.79
CA LYS A 135 -13.21 -0.37 17.46
C LYS A 135 -12.65 0.56 16.38
N GLU A 136 -12.75 1.89 16.54
CA GLU A 136 -12.23 2.84 15.55
C GLU A 136 -10.72 3.06 15.69
N VAL A 137 -9.95 2.01 15.40
CA VAL A 137 -8.48 2.03 15.41
C VAL A 137 -7.98 2.07 13.97
N PRO A 138 -7.20 3.10 13.57
CA PRO A 138 -6.64 3.13 12.23
C PRO A 138 -5.65 1.98 12.02
N PRO A 139 -5.47 1.53 10.76
CA PRO A 139 -4.53 0.46 10.46
C PRO A 139 -3.12 0.84 10.94
N ARG A 140 -2.30 -0.14 11.30
CA ARG A 140 -0.91 0.13 11.74
C ARG A 140 -0.05 0.70 10.61
N ARG A 141 -0.27 0.18 9.41
CA ARG A 141 0.46 0.54 8.20
C ARG A 141 -0.49 0.74 7.05
N VAL A 142 -0.06 1.52 6.06
CA VAL A 142 -0.76 1.71 4.79
C VAL A 142 0.24 1.68 3.66
N TRP A 143 -0.21 1.31 2.48
CA TRP A 143 0.58 1.39 1.26
C TRP A 143 0.46 2.79 0.66
N ASP A 144 1.55 3.55 0.66
CA ASP A 144 1.69 4.77 -0.14
C ASP A 144 1.93 4.39 -1.59
N LEU A 145 0.90 4.53 -2.43
CA LEU A 145 0.95 4.15 -3.83
C LEU A 145 1.88 5.08 -4.63
N GLY A 146 2.06 6.33 -4.20
CA GLY A 146 2.99 7.25 -4.84
C GLY A 146 4.44 6.84 -4.61
N ALA A 147 4.76 6.46 -3.38
CA ALA A 147 6.10 6.04 -2.96
C ALA A 147 6.43 4.56 -3.18
N ASN A 148 5.41 3.75 -3.49
CA ASN A 148 5.48 2.30 -3.56
C ASN A 148 6.03 1.65 -2.27
N ARG A 149 5.60 2.15 -1.10
CA ARG A 149 6.04 1.64 0.21
C ARG A 149 4.91 1.52 1.20
N VAL A 150 4.95 0.46 1.99
CA VAL A 150 4.17 0.32 3.22
C VAL A 150 4.82 1.17 4.29
N VAL A 151 4.08 2.16 4.78
CA VAL A 151 4.53 3.09 5.81
C VAL A 151 3.60 3.06 7.01
N PRO A 152 4.07 3.44 8.21
CA PRO A 152 3.19 3.60 9.36
C PRO A 152 2.05 4.57 9.05
N TYR A 153 0.84 4.32 9.57
CA TYR A 153 -0.33 5.15 9.28
C TYR A 153 -0.14 6.63 9.66
N TRP A 154 0.64 6.92 10.70
CA TRP A 154 0.95 8.30 11.09
C TRP A 154 1.77 9.07 10.05
N VAL A 155 2.41 8.38 9.08
CA VAL A 155 3.08 8.94 7.89
C VAL A 155 2.11 9.20 6.73
N ALA A 156 0.88 8.68 6.76
CA ALA A 156 -0.08 8.86 5.67
C ALA A 156 -0.84 10.18 5.75
N ALA A 157 -0.91 10.94 4.64
CA ALA A 157 -1.64 12.21 4.56
C ALA A 157 -3.14 12.05 4.81
N ASN A 158 -3.73 11.00 4.22
CA ASN A 158 -5.16 10.77 4.14
C ASN A 158 -5.49 9.33 4.57
N ARG A 159 -6.80 9.05 4.69
CA ARG A 159 -7.27 7.68 4.92
C ARG A 159 -7.01 6.81 3.69
N PRO A 160 -6.60 5.54 3.88
CA PRO A 160 -6.41 4.61 2.77
C PRO A 160 -7.74 4.16 2.18
N TRP A 161 -7.71 3.72 0.93
CA TRP A 161 -8.76 2.92 0.32
C TRP A 161 -8.55 1.46 0.73
N GLY A 162 -9.62 0.77 1.09
CA GLY A 162 -9.56 -0.66 1.37
C GLY A 162 -9.42 -1.46 0.09
N ILE A 163 -8.62 -2.52 0.12
CA ILE A 163 -8.64 -3.56 -0.91
C ILE A 163 -9.22 -4.80 -0.26
N SER A 164 -10.25 -5.34 -0.90
CA SER A 164 -10.86 -6.61 -0.56
C SER A 164 -10.72 -7.52 -1.78
N HIS A 165 -10.49 -8.81 -1.57
CA HIS A 165 -10.22 -9.75 -2.66
C HIS A 165 -10.71 -11.15 -2.32
N ALA A 166 -10.98 -11.98 -3.32
CA ALA A 166 -11.20 -13.41 -3.08
C ALA A 166 -9.88 -14.13 -2.81
N TRP A 167 -10.01 -15.32 -2.22
CA TRP A 167 -8.92 -16.25 -2.01
C TRP A 167 -8.81 -17.16 -3.24
N VAL A 168 -7.61 -17.34 -3.77
CA VAL A 168 -7.34 -18.34 -4.83
C VAL A 168 -6.85 -19.64 -4.21
N ASP A 169 -6.72 -20.72 -4.98
CA ASP A 169 -6.21 -22.00 -4.48
C ASP A 169 -4.80 -21.89 -3.90
N GLU A 170 -4.44 -22.65 -2.86
CA GLU A 170 -3.08 -22.61 -2.28
C GLU A 170 -2.00 -22.95 -3.32
N LYS A 171 -2.29 -23.93 -4.20
CA LYS A 171 -1.44 -24.29 -5.34
C LYS A 171 -1.24 -23.15 -6.35
N ASP A 172 -2.14 -22.17 -6.37
CA ASP A 172 -2.14 -21.03 -7.29
C ASP A 172 -1.64 -19.74 -6.60
N ARG A 173 -1.20 -19.85 -5.34
CA ARG A 173 -0.56 -18.79 -4.58
C ARG A 173 0.94 -18.95 -4.55
N GLU A 174 1.61 -17.85 -4.30
CA GLU A 174 3.02 -17.80 -3.93
C GLU A 174 3.26 -16.73 -2.86
N ASP A 175 4.34 -16.92 -2.11
CA ASP A 175 4.78 -16.03 -1.05
C ASP A 175 5.87 -15.10 -1.56
N VAL A 176 5.50 -13.86 -1.90
CA VAL A 176 6.39 -12.91 -2.56
C VAL A 176 7.12 -12.02 -1.56
N TRP A 177 8.45 -12.12 -1.50
CA TRP A 177 9.30 -11.18 -0.77
C TRP A 177 9.48 -9.89 -1.57
N THR A 178 9.03 -8.76 -1.01
CA THR A 178 8.97 -7.48 -1.73
C THR A 178 9.62 -6.33 -0.98
N PRO A 179 10.31 -5.39 -1.68
CA PRO A 179 10.80 -4.16 -1.05
C PRO A 179 9.65 -3.25 -0.61
N ILE A 180 8.42 -3.45 -1.11
CA ILE A 180 7.26 -2.60 -0.80
C ILE A 180 6.96 -2.62 0.70
N ASN A 181 7.06 -3.76 1.37
CA ASN A 181 6.94 -3.87 2.83
C ASN A 181 8.31 -3.92 3.56
N GLY A 182 9.39 -3.59 2.84
CA GLY A 182 10.75 -3.62 3.35
C GLY A 182 11.29 -5.02 3.63
N TYR A 183 10.84 -6.04 2.88
CA TYR A 183 11.24 -7.45 3.07
C TYR A 183 11.04 -7.96 4.51
N GLN A 184 9.99 -7.48 5.18
CA GLN A 184 9.71 -7.83 6.57
C GLN A 184 8.88 -9.12 6.71
N TRP A 185 8.09 -9.46 5.71
CA TRP A 185 7.33 -10.71 5.59
C TRP A 185 7.01 -10.95 4.10
N PRO A 186 6.82 -12.20 3.65
CA PRO A 186 6.33 -12.46 2.31
C PRO A 186 4.84 -12.12 2.19
N VAL A 187 4.41 -11.77 0.98
CA VAL A 187 3.01 -11.44 0.67
C VAL A 187 2.39 -12.63 -0.06
N PRO A 188 1.41 -13.33 0.55
CA PRO A 188 0.69 -14.41 -0.13
C PRO A 188 -0.23 -13.82 -1.18
N MET A 189 -0.01 -14.16 -2.45
CA MET A 189 -0.79 -13.63 -3.57
C MET A 189 -0.86 -14.62 -4.74
N PRO A 190 -1.81 -14.45 -5.68
CA PRO A 190 -1.89 -15.30 -6.87
C PRO A 190 -0.60 -15.23 -7.71
N LYS A 191 -0.15 -16.37 -8.25
CA LYS A 191 1.08 -16.47 -9.08
C LYS A 191 1.08 -15.58 -10.33
N ASN A 192 -0.11 -15.25 -10.83
CA ASN A 192 -0.28 -14.44 -12.03
C ASN A 192 -0.59 -12.96 -11.72
N ALA A 193 -0.47 -12.54 -10.46
CA ALA A 193 -0.67 -11.17 -10.04
C ALA A 193 0.68 -10.47 -9.75
N ASP A 194 0.70 -9.14 -9.80
CA ASP A 194 1.87 -8.34 -9.46
C ASP A 194 1.46 -7.09 -8.67
N LEU A 195 2.17 -6.79 -7.58
CA LEU A 195 1.85 -5.65 -6.72
C LEU A 195 2.01 -4.30 -7.45
N ASN A 196 2.95 -4.16 -8.38
CA ASN A 196 3.07 -2.93 -9.16
C ASN A 196 1.93 -2.78 -10.18
N LEU A 197 1.39 -3.88 -10.73
CA LEU A 197 0.17 -3.82 -11.56
C LEU A 197 -1.06 -3.42 -10.73
N ILE A 198 -1.25 -4.04 -9.56
CA ILE A 198 -2.30 -3.66 -8.60
C ILE A 198 -2.17 -2.19 -8.21
N ARG A 199 -0.95 -1.72 -7.98
CA ARG A 199 -0.65 -0.31 -7.68
C ARG A 199 -1.09 0.62 -8.82
N ILE A 200 -0.78 0.29 -10.08
CA ILE A 200 -1.19 1.08 -11.25
C ILE A 200 -2.72 1.16 -11.30
N GLU A 201 -3.42 0.04 -11.10
CA GLU A 201 -4.88 0.00 -11.07
C GLU A 201 -5.47 0.85 -9.95
N MET A 202 -4.92 0.76 -8.75
CA MET A 202 -5.36 1.59 -7.61
C MET A 202 -5.13 3.09 -7.86
N LEU A 203 -4.01 3.46 -8.49
CA LEU A 203 -3.73 4.83 -8.87
C LEU A 203 -4.71 5.35 -9.94
N ASN A 204 -5.07 4.53 -10.93
CA ASN A 204 -6.08 4.85 -11.93
C ASN A 204 -7.47 5.06 -11.32
N LYS A 205 -7.80 4.31 -10.27
CA LYS A 205 -9.05 4.49 -9.50
C LYS A 205 -9.03 5.75 -8.61
N GLY A 206 -7.88 6.43 -8.49
CA GLY A 206 -7.73 7.68 -7.73
C GLY A 206 -7.22 7.51 -6.30
N ALA A 207 -6.84 6.30 -5.90
CA ALA A 207 -6.29 6.06 -4.58
C ALA A 207 -4.88 6.67 -4.43
N ARG A 208 -4.64 7.40 -3.35
CA ARG A 208 -3.28 7.85 -2.94
C ARG A 208 -2.64 6.85 -1.97
N TYR A 209 -3.45 6.33 -1.06
CA TYR A 209 -3.07 5.32 -0.09
C TYR A 209 -4.02 4.14 -0.21
N ALA A 210 -3.50 2.93 -0.11
CA ALA A 210 -4.30 1.72 -0.04
C ALA A 210 -4.00 0.96 1.25
N TRP A 211 -4.94 0.12 1.65
CA TRP A 211 -4.75 -0.88 2.68
C TRP A 211 -5.12 -2.23 2.11
N LEU A 212 -4.13 -3.12 2.08
CA LEU A 212 -4.23 -4.50 1.63
C LEU A 212 -3.76 -5.36 2.79
N ASP A 213 -4.61 -6.21 3.31
CA ASP A 213 -4.37 -7.05 4.49
C ASP A 213 -3.06 -7.86 4.38
N VAL A 214 -2.87 -8.58 3.28
CA VAL A 214 -1.68 -9.42 3.02
C VAL A 214 -0.37 -8.62 2.93
N LEU A 215 -0.46 -7.32 2.62
CA LEU A 215 0.69 -6.43 2.46
C LEU A 215 0.94 -5.52 3.67
N CYS A 216 -0.11 -5.08 4.36
CA CYS A 216 -0.04 -4.10 5.45
C CYS A 216 0.00 -4.75 6.84
N LEU A 217 -0.52 -5.98 6.98
CA LEU A 217 -0.37 -6.79 8.18
C LEU A 217 0.81 -7.75 8.03
N ARG A 218 1.56 -7.96 9.10
CA ARG A 218 2.56 -9.03 9.16
C ARG A 218 1.88 -10.36 8.91
N GLN A 219 2.39 -11.13 7.95
CA GLN A 219 1.90 -12.47 7.64
C GLN A 219 2.70 -13.52 8.37
N LYS A 220 2.05 -14.66 8.65
CA LYS A 220 2.74 -15.86 9.11
C LYS A 220 3.42 -16.49 7.90
N TYR A 221 4.64 -16.97 8.08
CA TYR A 221 5.39 -17.71 7.07
C TYR A 221 6.34 -18.69 7.74
N ASP A 222 6.82 -19.67 6.98
CA ASP A 222 7.77 -20.66 7.48
C ASP A 222 9.15 -20.04 7.69
N ALA A 223 9.73 -20.26 8.87
CA ALA A 223 11.00 -19.68 9.23
C ALA A 223 12.12 -20.21 8.33
N ARG A 224 12.93 -19.31 7.80
CA ARG A 224 14.05 -19.65 6.91
C ARG A 224 15.23 -20.09 7.74
N GLN A 225 15.86 -21.21 7.39
CA GLN A 225 16.98 -21.77 8.15
C GLN A 225 18.11 -20.76 8.39
N ASN A 226 18.45 -19.95 7.38
CA ASN A 226 19.51 -18.94 7.46
C ASN A 226 19.12 -17.65 8.23
N HIS A 227 17.86 -17.52 8.64
CA HIS A 227 17.31 -16.32 9.30
C HIS A 227 16.43 -16.66 10.53
N LEU A 228 16.62 -17.84 11.13
CA LEU A 228 15.72 -18.40 12.15
C LEU A 228 15.43 -17.43 13.30
N GLU A 229 16.46 -16.81 13.89
CA GLU A 229 16.31 -15.86 15.01
C GLU A 229 15.51 -14.62 14.59
N GLU A 230 15.79 -14.08 13.42
CA GLU A 230 15.07 -12.93 12.88
C GLU A 230 13.60 -13.27 12.60
N ASP A 231 13.34 -14.42 11.97
CA ASP A 231 12.01 -14.88 11.62
C ASP A 231 11.17 -15.18 12.88
N HIS A 232 11.76 -15.79 13.92
CA HIS A 232 11.08 -15.96 15.22
C HIS A 232 10.76 -14.62 15.90
N ARG A 233 11.67 -13.64 15.85
CA ARG A 233 11.38 -12.30 16.37
C ARG A 233 10.23 -11.64 15.60
N ARG A 234 10.19 -11.79 14.28
CA ARG A 234 9.11 -11.27 13.43
C ARG A 234 7.78 -11.94 13.72
N GLU A 235 7.78 -13.24 14.00
CA GLU A 235 6.58 -13.98 14.41
C GLU A 235 6.05 -13.50 15.77
N ASN A 236 6.92 -13.30 16.76
CA ASN A 236 6.53 -12.72 18.04
C ASN A 236 5.91 -11.31 17.87
N LEU A 237 6.50 -10.48 17.01
CA LEU A 237 5.94 -9.17 16.67
C LEU A 237 4.58 -9.29 15.99
N ARG A 238 4.39 -10.27 15.09
CA ARG A 238 3.11 -10.51 14.42
C ARG A 238 2.02 -10.84 15.43
N VAL A 239 2.28 -11.78 16.35
CA VAL A 239 1.32 -12.17 17.39
C VAL A 239 0.92 -10.98 18.25
N GLU A 240 1.88 -10.15 18.67
CA GLU A 240 1.58 -8.94 19.45
C GLU A 240 0.82 -7.87 18.66
N GLU A 241 1.19 -7.63 17.40
CA GLU A 241 0.47 -6.69 16.52
C GLU A 241 -0.97 -7.16 16.28
N TRP A 242 -1.19 -8.46 16.06
CA TRP A 242 -2.48 -9.05 15.74
C TRP A 242 -3.50 -8.98 16.88
N LYS A 243 -3.07 -8.94 18.15
CA LYS A 243 -3.97 -8.74 19.30
C LYS A 243 -4.85 -7.50 19.16
N LEU A 244 -4.35 -6.46 18.50
CA LEU A 244 -5.07 -5.22 18.25
C LEU A 244 -5.50 -5.10 16.78
N ASP A 245 -4.59 -5.40 15.85
CA ASP A 245 -4.78 -5.05 14.44
C ASP A 245 -5.87 -5.92 13.78
N VAL A 246 -5.92 -7.24 14.06
CA VAL A 246 -6.90 -8.15 13.44
C VAL A 246 -8.33 -7.84 13.90
N PRO A 247 -8.63 -7.68 15.20
CA PRO A 247 -10.01 -7.39 15.61
C PRO A 247 -10.51 -5.98 15.21
N THR A 248 -9.63 -5.10 14.74
CA THR A 248 -9.98 -3.72 14.36
C THR A 248 -9.93 -3.44 12.86
N ILE A 249 -9.65 -4.46 12.02
CA ILE A 249 -9.53 -4.31 10.55
C ILE A 249 -10.77 -3.71 9.91
N GLY A 250 -11.97 -4.03 10.43
CA GLY A 250 -13.24 -3.51 9.91
C GLY A 250 -13.29 -1.98 9.85
N TYR A 251 -12.51 -1.28 10.68
CA TYR A 251 -12.44 0.17 10.63
C TYR A 251 -11.88 0.71 9.31
N VAL A 252 -11.03 -0.04 8.61
CA VAL A 252 -10.51 0.34 7.28
C VAL A 252 -11.61 0.29 6.23
N TYR A 253 -12.46 -0.74 6.28
CA TYR A 253 -13.53 -0.96 5.33
C TYR A 253 -14.76 -0.08 5.60
N ASP A 254 -14.95 0.40 6.83
CA ASP A 254 -15.94 1.44 7.18
C ASP A 254 -15.57 2.86 6.69
N GLN A 255 -14.42 3.01 6.00
CA GLN A 255 -13.97 4.27 5.40
C GLN A 255 -14.60 4.52 4.02
N VAL A 256 -13.98 5.41 3.25
CA VAL A 256 -14.58 6.11 2.12
C VAL A 256 -14.75 5.23 0.88
N HIS A 257 -13.78 4.37 0.56
CA HIS A 257 -13.80 3.56 -0.67
C HIS A 257 -13.17 2.18 -0.43
N VAL A 258 -13.78 1.16 -1.01
CA VAL A 258 -13.28 -0.21 -1.03
C VAL A 258 -13.26 -0.70 -2.48
N VAL A 259 -12.13 -1.28 -2.87
CA VAL A 259 -11.91 -1.88 -4.19
C VAL A 259 -11.96 -3.39 -4.04
N TYR A 260 -12.83 -4.06 -4.80
CA TYR A 260 -13.11 -5.50 -4.68
C TYR A 260 -12.54 -6.26 -5.87
N TYR A 261 -11.62 -7.19 -5.61
CA TYR A 261 -11.11 -8.17 -6.57
C TYR A 261 -11.85 -9.51 -6.37
N LEU A 262 -12.98 -9.67 -7.04
CA LEU A 262 -13.88 -10.81 -6.81
C LEU A 262 -13.28 -12.14 -7.28
N SER A 263 -12.46 -12.15 -8.32
CA SER A 263 -11.85 -13.38 -8.86
C SER A 263 -10.47 -13.69 -8.27
N GLY A 264 -9.99 -12.85 -7.34
CA GLY A 264 -8.69 -12.97 -6.70
C GLY A 264 -7.83 -11.72 -6.87
N LEU A 265 -6.97 -11.45 -5.89
CA LEU A 265 -6.17 -10.23 -5.82
C LEU A 265 -5.34 -10.01 -7.11
N GLY A 266 -5.57 -8.89 -7.79
CA GLY A 266 -4.84 -8.50 -9.00
C GLY A 266 -5.20 -9.28 -10.26
N LEU A 267 -6.10 -10.26 -10.18
CA LEU A 267 -6.54 -11.06 -11.33
C LEU A 267 -7.64 -10.35 -12.14
N PRO A 268 -7.81 -10.73 -13.42
CA PRO A 268 -8.97 -10.34 -14.21
C PRO A 268 -10.27 -10.72 -13.51
N LEU A 269 -11.27 -9.86 -13.67
CA LEU A 269 -12.63 -10.18 -13.25
C LEU A 269 -13.16 -11.28 -14.17
N ASP A 270 -13.54 -12.37 -13.55
CA ASP A 270 -14.16 -13.53 -14.17
C ASP A 270 -15.25 -14.07 -13.24
N LEU A 271 -16.50 -13.93 -13.68
CA LEU A 271 -17.70 -14.40 -12.98
C LEU A 271 -18.31 -15.55 -13.79
N THR A 272 -17.57 -16.65 -13.90
CA THR A 272 -18.06 -17.86 -14.59
C THR A 272 -19.36 -18.39 -13.95
N PRO A 273 -20.21 -19.10 -14.73
CA PRO A 273 -21.40 -19.79 -14.21
C PRO A 273 -21.08 -20.64 -12.97
N GLY A 274 -21.81 -20.41 -11.89
CA GLY A 274 -21.61 -21.08 -10.60
C GLY A 274 -20.58 -20.40 -9.68
N TYR A 275 -20.10 -19.21 -10.03
CA TYR A 275 -19.18 -18.44 -9.18
C TYR A 275 -19.74 -18.20 -7.77
N PHE A 276 -21.04 -17.90 -7.63
CA PHE A 276 -21.67 -17.67 -6.33
C PHE A 276 -21.86 -18.95 -5.50
N ASP A 277 -21.91 -20.11 -6.16
CA ASP A 277 -22.02 -21.42 -5.50
C ASP A 277 -20.67 -21.96 -5.03
N SER A 278 -19.57 -21.34 -5.46
CA SER A 278 -18.22 -21.71 -5.02
C SER A 278 -18.00 -21.33 -3.56
N ASP A 279 -17.47 -22.25 -2.75
CA ASP A 279 -17.00 -21.98 -1.38
C ASP A 279 -15.95 -20.85 -1.31
N ARG A 280 -15.37 -20.50 -2.47
CA ARG A 280 -14.32 -19.49 -2.61
C ARG A 280 -14.83 -18.18 -3.19
N CYS A 281 -16.13 -18.10 -3.47
CA CYS A 281 -16.81 -16.85 -3.76
C CYS A 281 -16.42 -15.82 -2.70
N TRP A 282 -16.16 -14.60 -3.13
CA TRP A 282 -15.89 -13.49 -2.23
C TRP A 282 -16.95 -13.37 -1.09
N SER A 283 -18.22 -13.67 -1.39
CA SER A 283 -19.33 -13.64 -0.43
C SER A 283 -19.20 -14.66 0.70
N ASN A 284 -18.48 -15.75 0.49
CA ASN A 284 -18.31 -16.86 1.43
C ASN A 284 -17.08 -16.67 2.35
N ARG A 285 -16.36 -15.53 2.28
CA ARG A 285 -15.26 -15.25 3.22
C ARG A 285 -15.81 -14.96 4.62
N ALA A 286 -15.12 -15.49 5.64
CA ALA A 286 -15.42 -15.21 7.04
C ALA A 286 -15.43 -13.71 7.40
N TRP A 287 -14.75 -12.87 6.61
CA TRP A 287 -14.60 -11.43 6.84
C TRP A 287 -15.48 -10.56 5.93
N THR A 288 -16.26 -11.14 5.01
CA THR A 288 -17.07 -10.39 4.02
C THR A 288 -17.97 -9.34 4.68
N LEU A 289 -18.61 -9.68 5.80
CA LEU A 289 -19.49 -8.74 6.51
C LEU A 289 -18.75 -7.51 7.09
N GLN A 290 -17.47 -7.66 7.41
CA GLN A 290 -16.62 -6.55 7.86
C GLN A 290 -16.03 -5.74 6.70
N GLU A 291 -15.97 -6.35 5.51
CA GLU A 291 -15.37 -5.78 4.30
C GLU A 291 -16.39 -5.05 3.42
N ILE A 292 -17.70 -5.29 3.60
CA ILE A 292 -18.78 -4.52 2.98
C ILE A 292 -18.82 -3.12 3.61
N GLY A 293 -18.26 -2.15 2.90
CA GLY A 293 -18.21 -0.77 3.36
C GLY A 293 -19.61 -0.18 3.57
N ARG A 294 -19.86 0.36 4.77
CA ARG A 294 -21.17 0.97 5.14
C ARG A 294 -21.47 2.29 4.42
N ARG A 295 -20.45 2.91 3.82
CA ARG A 295 -20.52 4.21 3.14
C ARG A 295 -20.21 4.06 1.65
N CYS A 296 -21.07 3.26 1.01
CA CYS A 296 -21.24 2.93 -0.39
C CYS A 296 -20.44 3.76 -1.42
N ASN A 297 -19.37 3.15 -1.95
CA ASN A 297 -18.99 3.19 -3.36
C ASN A 297 -18.31 1.85 -3.66
N VAL A 298 -19.07 0.89 -4.19
CA VAL A 298 -18.51 -0.41 -4.61
C VAL A 298 -17.70 -0.19 -5.87
N ILE A 299 -16.40 -0.42 -5.80
CA ILE A 299 -15.50 -0.29 -6.95
C ILE A 299 -14.98 -1.69 -7.27
N ILE A 300 -15.40 -2.24 -8.40
CA ILE A 300 -14.90 -3.54 -8.86
C ILE A 300 -13.54 -3.34 -9.54
N ALA A 301 -12.62 -4.27 -9.30
CA ALA A 301 -11.30 -4.33 -9.91
C ALA A 301 -11.17 -5.53 -10.86
N GLY A 302 -10.11 -5.53 -11.65
CA GLY A 302 -9.85 -6.61 -12.63
C GLY A 302 -10.60 -6.44 -13.95
N ASP A 303 -11.21 -5.29 -14.22
CA ASP A 303 -11.98 -5.05 -15.45
C ASP A 303 -11.12 -5.17 -16.72
N THR A 304 -11.51 -6.08 -17.61
CA THR A 304 -10.88 -6.34 -18.91
C THR A 304 -11.48 -5.50 -20.04
N GLY A 305 -12.64 -4.88 -19.80
CA GLY A 305 -13.41 -4.15 -20.81
C GLY A 305 -14.13 -5.03 -21.83
N GLU A 306 -14.08 -6.36 -21.67
CA GLU A 306 -14.76 -7.30 -22.59
C GLU A 306 -16.27 -7.37 -22.33
N HIS A 307 -16.67 -7.28 -21.05
CA HIS A 307 -18.06 -7.33 -20.63
C HIS A 307 -18.39 -6.22 -19.64
N ASN A 308 -19.62 -5.72 -19.67
CA ASN A 308 -20.07 -4.80 -18.63
C ASN A 308 -20.17 -5.57 -17.31
N VAL A 309 -19.44 -5.11 -16.29
CA VAL A 309 -19.40 -5.73 -14.96
C VAL A 309 -20.81 -5.99 -14.41
N TRP A 310 -21.75 -5.06 -14.57
CA TRP A 310 -23.12 -5.23 -14.09
C TRP A 310 -23.91 -6.29 -14.86
N THR A 311 -23.65 -6.43 -16.16
CA THR A 311 -24.24 -7.49 -16.98
C THR A 311 -23.77 -8.87 -16.51
N MET A 312 -22.47 -9.03 -16.20
CA MET A 312 -21.93 -10.29 -15.66
C MET A 312 -22.60 -10.67 -14.33
N PHE A 313 -22.93 -9.68 -13.48
CA PHE A 313 -23.68 -9.93 -12.26
C PHE A 313 -25.12 -10.36 -12.52
N HIS A 314 -25.82 -9.72 -13.47
CA HIS A 314 -27.20 -10.06 -13.81
C HIS A 314 -27.32 -11.48 -14.38
N GLU A 315 -26.43 -11.88 -15.27
CA GLU A 315 -26.42 -13.23 -15.88
C GLU A 315 -26.21 -14.36 -14.87
N GLN A 316 -25.63 -14.07 -13.70
CA GLN A 316 -25.40 -15.05 -12.64
C GLN A 316 -26.55 -15.12 -11.62
N LEU A 317 -27.54 -14.23 -11.70
CA LEU A 317 -28.69 -14.17 -10.80
C LEU A 317 -29.99 -14.72 -11.42
N GLU A 318 -29.96 -15.07 -12.70
CA GLU A 318 -31.05 -15.72 -13.46
C GLU A 318 -30.93 -17.25 -13.44
#